data_AF-A0A0S8KPV5-F1
#
_entry.id   AF-A0A0S8KPV5-F1
#
_cell.length_a   1.000
_cell.length_b   1.000
_cell.length_c   1.000
_cell.angle_alpha   90.00
_cell.angle_beta   90.00
_cell.angle_gamma   90.00
#
_symmetry.space_group_name_H-M   'P 1'
#
loop_
_entity.id
_entity.type
_entity.pdbx_description
1 polymer ?
#
loop_
_entity_poly.entity_id
_entity_poly.type
_entity_poly.pdbx_seq_one_letter_code
_entity_poly.pdbx_strand_id
1 'polypeptide(L)'
;MSPEFDIRFYEPGDERQILKLFRQSFGRDLAEARWSWRFRDSPTGSGVIGLAWHGDVLVAHYGASLVDLRVYGRDWKGGLVGGLMVHPDYRGYGLISKSGRMTHARMAELGMPVVWGFPNSLSHRRVVKDLNFIDMHEVPMFRLSMNAVIALPILSGNIMELEGFDHRFDDLWKQVRD
;
A
#
# COMPACT_ATOMS: atom_id res chain seq x y z
N MET A 1 -18.18 27.25 -9.30
CA MET A 1 -16.75 26.97 -9.58
C MET A 1 -16.35 25.74 -8.79
N SER A 2 -15.57 24.84 -9.37
CA SER A 2 -14.99 23.73 -8.61
C SER A 2 -13.94 24.28 -7.63
N PRO A 3 -13.84 23.75 -6.41
CA PRO A 3 -12.77 24.13 -5.49
C PRO A 3 -11.40 23.87 -6.11
N GLU A 4 -10.46 24.74 -5.80
CA GLU A 4 -9.06 24.61 -6.21
C GLU A 4 -8.36 23.60 -5.29
N PHE A 5 -7.54 22.73 -5.87
CA PHE A 5 -6.80 21.72 -5.13
C PHE A 5 -5.33 21.79 -5.51
N ASP A 6 -4.46 21.91 -4.51
CA ASP A 6 -3.03 21.75 -4.69
C ASP A 6 -2.70 20.24 -4.68
N ILE A 7 -2.09 19.76 -5.75
CA ILE A 7 -1.73 18.34 -5.90
C ILE A 7 -0.22 18.27 -6.02
N ARG A 8 0.41 17.73 -4.97
CA ARG A 8 1.86 17.66 -4.84
C ARG A 8 2.30 16.32 -4.27
N PHE A 9 3.58 16.01 -4.41
CA PHE A 9 4.16 14.86 -3.76
C PHE A 9 4.26 15.09 -2.24
N TYR A 10 4.30 13.99 -1.51
CA TYR A 10 4.62 13.97 -0.10
C TYR A 10 5.99 14.63 0.18
N GLU A 11 6.04 15.38 1.27
CA GLU A 11 7.27 15.90 1.86
C GLU A 11 7.33 15.52 3.35
N PRO A 12 8.54 15.29 3.91
CA PRO A 12 8.69 15.10 5.35
C PRO A 12 8.03 16.23 6.15
N GLY A 13 7.16 15.87 7.09
CA GLY A 13 6.30 16.79 7.84
C GLY A 13 4.81 16.61 7.55
N ASP A 14 4.43 16.03 6.40
CA ASP A 14 3.03 15.79 6.03
C ASP A 14 2.36 14.65 6.83
N GLU A 15 3.15 13.81 7.52
CA GLU A 15 2.69 12.57 8.18
C GLU A 15 1.51 12.81 9.11
N ARG A 16 1.56 13.89 9.89
CA ARG A 16 0.47 14.24 10.83
C ARG A 16 -0.87 14.39 10.12
N GLN A 17 -0.89 15.02 8.94
CA GLN A 17 -2.12 15.22 8.18
C GLN A 17 -2.56 13.94 7.46
N ILE A 18 -1.61 13.11 7.02
CA ILE A 18 -1.89 11.81 6.43
C ILE A 18 -2.55 10.87 7.46
N LEU A 19 -2.02 10.81 8.68
CA LEU A 19 -2.59 10.00 9.76
C LEU A 19 -3.96 10.52 10.21
N LYS A 20 -4.15 11.85 10.23
CA LYS A 20 -5.47 12.46 10.46
C LYS A 20 -6.48 12.04 9.39
N LEU A 21 -6.12 12.14 8.11
CA LEU A 21 -6.95 11.70 6.99
C LEU A 21 -7.25 10.20 7.05
N PHE A 22 -6.29 9.39 7.49
CA PHE A 22 -6.47 7.95 7.70
C PHE A 22 -7.56 7.67 8.72
N ARG A 23 -7.51 8.31 9.89
CA ARG A 23 -8.55 8.18 10.91
C ARG A 23 -9.93 8.57 10.38
N GLN A 24 -10.01 9.67 9.64
CA GLN A 24 -11.27 10.14 9.04
C GLN A 24 -11.81 9.19 7.95
N SER A 25 -10.93 8.50 7.23
CA SER A 25 -11.31 7.61 6.13
C SER A 25 -11.69 6.20 6.61
N PHE A 26 -11.00 5.69 7.64
CA PHE A 26 -11.09 4.29 8.09
C PHE A 26 -11.64 4.11 9.51
N GLY A 27 -11.87 5.19 10.26
CA GLY A 27 -12.45 5.13 11.60
C GLY A 27 -11.53 4.54 12.68
N ARG A 28 -10.22 4.42 12.40
CA ARG A 28 -9.21 3.91 13.34
C ARG A 28 -7.88 4.62 13.14
N ASP A 29 -7.05 4.62 14.17
CA ASP A 29 -5.72 5.22 14.09
C ASP A 29 -4.72 4.28 13.39
N LEU A 30 -3.72 4.88 12.71
CA LEU A 30 -2.55 4.21 12.17
C LEU A 30 -1.32 4.77 12.88
N ALA A 31 -0.49 3.90 13.44
CA ALA A 31 0.77 4.32 14.04
C ALA A 31 1.70 4.90 12.97
N GLU A 32 2.33 6.04 13.25
CA GLU A 32 3.27 6.69 12.34
C GLU A 32 4.39 5.75 11.92
N ALA A 33 4.98 5.01 12.87
CA ALA A 33 6.01 4.01 12.59
C ALA A 33 5.56 2.98 11.53
N ARG A 34 4.29 2.56 11.56
CA ARG A 34 3.73 1.62 10.58
C ARG A 34 3.51 2.27 9.21
N TRP A 35 3.08 3.53 9.19
CA TRP A 35 2.94 4.28 7.94
C TRP A 35 4.32 4.51 7.30
N SER A 36 5.28 4.98 8.10
CA SER A 36 6.65 5.25 7.68
C SER A 36 7.33 4.00 7.16
N TRP A 37 7.26 2.88 7.88
CA TRP A 37 7.77 1.58 7.41
C TRP A 37 7.18 1.19 6.05
N ARG A 38 5.89 1.44 5.81
CA ARG A 38 5.23 1.03 4.57
C ARG A 38 5.64 1.89 3.36
N PHE A 39 5.78 3.20 3.55
CA PHE A 39 5.88 4.13 2.42
C PHE A 39 7.23 4.84 2.30
N ARG A 40 7.93 5.08 3.40
CA ARG A 40 9.20 5.82 3.42
C ARG A 40 10.38 4.89 3.65
N ASP A 41 10.25 4.01 4.64
CA ASP A 41 11.33 3.21 5.22
C ASP A 41 11.16 1.71 4.87
N SER A 42 10.51 1.40 3.73
CA SER A 42 10.30 0.03 3.28
C SER A 42 11.65 -0.65 2.97
N PRO A 43 11.82 -1.96 3.25
CA PRO A 43 13.06 -2.68 2.95
C PRO A 43 13.52 -2.59 1.49
N THR A 44 12.57 -2.41 0.57
CA THR A 44 12.75 -2.27 -0.88
C THR A 44 13.06 -0.83 -1.32
N GLY A 45 13.03 0.14 -0.39
CA GLY A 45 13.21 1.58 -0.63
C GLY A 45 11.92 2.39 -0.52
N SER A 46 12.03 3.71 -0.63
CA SER A 46 10.89 4.62 -0.50
C SER A 46 9.92 4.49 -1.68
N GLY A 47 8.62 4.53 -1.39
CA GLY A 47 7.55 4.56 -2.38
C GLY A 47 7.29 5.96 -2.94
N VAL A 48 6.23 6.07 -3.75
CA VAL A 48 5.76 7.34 -4.31
C VAL A 48 4.39 7.67 -3.72
N ILE A 49 4.22 8.89 -3.24
CA ILE A 49 2.99 9.32 -2.57
C ILE A 49 2.54 10.65 -3.18
N GLY A 50 1.35 10.64 -3.78
CA GLY A 50 0.67 11.82 -4.26
C GLY A 50 -0.39 12.28 -3.26
N LEU A 51 -0.37 13.57 -2.93
CA LEU A 51 -1.28 14.21 -1.99
C LEU A 51 -2.16 15.23 -2.74
N ALA A 52 -3.37 15.47 -2.22
CA ALA A 52 -4.19 16.61 -2.64
C ALA A 52 -4.61 17.41 -1.43
N TRP A 53 -4.50 18.73 -1.52
CA TRP A 53 -4.73 19.70 -0.47
C TRP A 53 -5.79 20.71 -0.89
N HIS A 54 -6.61 21.15 0.07
CA HIS A 54 -7.49 22.30 -0.05
C HIS A 54 -7.17 23.26 1.09
N GLY A 55 -6.37 24.29 0.79
CA GLY A 55 -5.67 25.07 1.82
C GLY A 55 -4.81 24.15 2.69
N ASP A 56 -4.93 24.27 4.01
CA ASP A 56 -4.16 23.47 4.97
C ASP A 56 -4.76 22.07 5.26
N VAL A 57 -5.83 21.70 4.55
CA VAL A 57 -6.51 20.42 4.75
C VAL A 57 -6.03 19.42 3.70
N LEU A 58 -5.41 18.33 4.15
CA LEU A 58 -5.14 17.19 3.30
C LEU A 58 -6.46 16.46 2.98
N VAL A 59 -6.85 16.48 1.70
CA VAL A 59 -8.15 15.97 1.24
C VAL A 59 -8.04 14.66 0.47
N ALA A 60 -6.86 14.28 -0.03
CA ALA A 60 -6.63 12.95 -0.59
C ALA A 60 -5.18 12.48 -0.43
N HIS A 61 -5.03 11.16 -0.37
CA HIS A 61 -3.74 10.47 -0.35
C HIS A 61 -3.79 9.30 -1.32
N TYR A 62 -2.74 9.18 -2.14
CA TYR A 62 -2.50 8.07 -3.04
C TYR A 62 -1.07 7.57 -2.82
N GLY A 63 -0.90 6.46 -2.11
CA GLY A 63 0.41 5.90 -1.81
C GLY A 63 0.68 4.64 -2.62
N ALA A 64 1.88 4.55 -3.20
CA ALA A 64 2.41 3.35 -3.83
C ALA A 64 3.73 2.96 -3.17
N SER A 65 3.72 1.87 -2.38
CA SER A 65 4.94 1.32 -1.77
C SER A 65 5.81 0.69 -2.86
N LEU A 66 7.12 0.95 -2.84
CA LEU A 66 8.06 0.28 -3.73
C LEU A 66 8.11 -1.21 -3.39
N VAL A 67 7.95 -2.07 -4.38
CA VAL A 67 8.07 -3.53 -4.23
C VAL A 67 8.86 -4.12 -5.38
N ASP A 68 9.58 -5.20 -5.07
CA ASP A 68 10.32 -5.97 -6.06
C ASP A 68 9.44 -7.12 -6.55
N LEU A 69 9.33 -7.25 -7.86
CA LEU A 69 8.49 -8.23 -8.53
C LEU A 69 9.35 -9.09 -9.44
N ARG A 70 9.04 -10.38 -9.52
CA ARG A 70 9.63 -11.27 -10.52
C ARG A 70 8.56 -11.76 -11.48
N VAL A 71 8.67 -11.35 -12.75
CA VAL A 71 7.69 -11.65 -13.81
C VAL A 71 8.40 -12.37 -14.94
N TYR A 72 7.99 -13.62 -15.21
CA TYR A 72 8.63 -14.51 -16.19
C TYR A 72 10.16 -14.60 -16.02
N GLY A 73 10.63 -14.73 -14.78
CA GLY A 73 12.05 -14.83 -14.44
C GLY A 73 12.82 -13.50 -14.45
N ARG A 74 12.20 -12.38 -14.83
CA ARG A 74 12.82 -11.04 -14.84
C ARG A 74 12.41 -10.23 -13.62
N ASP A 75 13.36 -9.48 -13.08
CA ASP A 75 13.13 -8.62 -11.92
C ASP A 75 12.65 -7.24 -12.36
N TRP A 76 11.63 -6.73 -11.66
CA TRP A 76 10.97 -5.46 -11.93
C TRP A 76 10.75 -4.71 -10.63
N LYS A 77 10.86 -3.39 -10.68
CA LYS A 77 10.33 -2.52 -9.62
C LYS A 77 8.86 -2.23 -9.88
N GLY A 78 8.04 -2.26 -8.85
CA GLY A 78 6.63 -1.96 -8.94
C GLY A 78 6.14 -1.13 -7.77
N GLY A 79 4.94 -0.55 -7.91
CA GLY A 79 4.22 0.12 -6.84
C GLY A 79 3.05 -0.73 -6.36
N LEU A 80 3.07 -1.12 -5.09
CA LEU A 80 1.89 -1.65 -4.42
C LEU A 80 1.06 -0.49 -3.86
N VAL A 81 -0.04 -0.21 -4.52
CA VAL A 81 -0.98 0.85 -4.13
C VAL A 81 -1.67 0.48 -2.83
N GLY A 82 -1.70 1.42 -1.90
CA GLY A 82 -2.38 1.29 -0.62
C GLY A 82 -2.68 2.63 0.01
N GLY A 83 -3.59 2.64 0.99
CA GLY A 83 -3.98 3.87 1.65
C GLY A 83 -4.63 4.88 0.71
N LEU A 84 -5.44 4.42 -0.27
CA LEU A 84 -6.26 5.31 -1.08
C LEU A 84 -7.31 5.96 -0.18
N MET A 85 -7.19 7.27 0.02
CA MET A 85 -8.03 8.02 0.94
C MET A 85 -8.54 9.28 0.27
N VAL A 86 -9.80 9.59 0.52
CA VAL A 86 -10.41 10.88 0.20
C VAL A 86 -11.21 11.31 1.41
N HIS A 87 -10.99 12.55 1.85
CA HIS A 87 -11.73 13.14 2.94
C HIS A 87 -13.24 13.06 2.65
N PRO A 88 -14.10 12.66 3.61
CA PRO A 88 -15.53 12.43 3.36
C PRO A 88 -16.23 13.59 2.64
N ASP A 89 -15.93 14.83 3.04
CA ASP A 89 -16.53 16.06 2.47
C ASP A 89 -15.99 16.46 1.09
N TYR A 90 -14.93 15.80 0.60
CA TYR A 90 -14.26 16.10 -0.67
C TYR A 90 -14.38 14.96 -1.70
N ARG A 91 -15.35 14.08 -1.50
CA ARG A 91 -15.69 13.02 -2.47
C ARG A 91 -16.32 13.62 -3.72
N GLY A 92 -16.22 12.90 -4.84
CA GLY A 92 -16.80 13.33 -6.12
C GLY A 92 -15.94 14.29 -6.96
N TYR A 93 -14.92 14.93 -6.40
CA TYR A 93 -14.00 15.81 -7.14
C TYR A 93 -12.91 15.09 -7.94
N GLY A 94 -12.93 13.75 -7.95
CA GLY A 94 -12.00 12.93 -8.71
C GLY A 94 -10.56 12.93 -8.21
N LEU A 95 -10.34 13.24 -6.93
CA LEU A 95 -9.02 13.42 -6.33
C LEU A 95 -8.13 12.17 -6.43
N ILE A 96 -8.68 10.96 -6.23
CA ILE A 96 -7.93 9.70 -6.43
C ILE A 96 -7.33 9.62 -7.83
N SER A 97 -8.10 9.96 -8.87
CA SER A 97 -7.62 9.87 -10.24
C SER A 97 -6.57 10.93 -10.55
N LYS A 98 -6.69 12.14 -9.97
CA LYS A 98 -5.72 13.21 -10.16
C LYS A 98 -4.38 12.89 -9.45
N SER A 99 -4.42 12.59 -8.16
CA SER A 99 -3.24 12.19 -7.38
C SER A 99 -2.61 10.89 -7.90
N GLY A 100 -3.44 9.93 -8.33
CA GLY A 100 -2.99 8.66 -8.91
C GLY A 100 -2.24 8.84 -10.22
N ARG A 101 -2.74 9.66 -11.15
CA ARG A 101 -2.03 9.95 -12.42
C ARG A 101 -0.67 10.60 -12.18
N MET A 102 -0.61 11.59 -11.29
CA MET A 102 0.66 12.22 -10.90
C MET A 102 1.62 11.20 -10.27
N THR A 103 1.11 10.33 -9.39
CA THR A 103 1.90 9.27 -8.75
C THR A 103 2.45 8.29 -9.79
N HIS A 104 1.62 7.85 -10.74
CA HIS A 104 2.04 6.92 -11.79
C HIS A 104 3.07 7.52 -12.74
N ALA A 105 2.93 8.80 -13.11
CA ALA A 105 3.93 9.50 -13.92
C ALA A 105 5.29 9.50 -13.21
N ARG A 106 5.30 9.84 -11.92
CA ARG A 106 6.54 9.83 -11.12
C ARG A 106 7.12 8.43 -10.94
N MET A 107 6.27 7.42 -10.76
CA MET A 107 6.70 6.01 -10.73
C MET A 107 7.41 5.63 -12.04
N ALA A 108 6.86 6.02 -13.19
CA ALA A 108 7.48 5.74 -14.48
C ALA A 108 8.86 6.41 -14.63
N GLU A 109 9.00 7.67 -14.20
CA GLU A 109 10.29 8.38 -14.16
C GLU A 109 11.32 7.67 -13.28
N LEU A 110 10.88 7.04 -12.20
CA LEU A 110 11.73 6.30 -11.25
C LEU A 110 11.97 4.84 -11.64
N GLY A 111 11.53 4.42 -12.84
CA GLY A 111 11.73 3.04 -13.30
C GLY A 111 10.86 2.00 -12.59
N MET A 112 9.67 2.40 -12.12
CA MET A 112 8.65 1.51 -11.54
C MET A 112 7.51 1.27 -12.55
N PRO A 113 7.69 0.42 -13.57
CA PRO A 113 6.75 0.28 -14.68
C PRO A 113 5.43 -0.43 -14.34
N VAL A 114 5.34 -1.06 -13.16
CA VAL A 114 4.16 -1.85 -12.76
C VAL A 114 3.50 -1.21 -11.54
N VAL A 115 2.18 -1.12 -11.56
CA VAL A 115 1.38 -0.70 -10.41
C VAL A 115 0.24 -1.70 -10.19
N TRP A 116 0.01 -2.08 -8.94
CA TRP A 116 -1.01 -3.06 -8.58
C TRP A 116 -1.53 -2.81 -7.17
N GLY A 117 -2.67 -3.40 -6.81
CA GLY A 117 -3.25 -3.27 -5.48
C GLY A 117 -4.58 -3.99 -5.33
N PHE A 118 -5.13 -3.92 -4.13
CA PHE A 118 -6.40 -4.57 -3.78
C PHE A 118 -7.46 -3.50 -3.56
N PRO A 119 -8.27 -3.18 -4.59
CA PRO A 119 -9.32 -2.19 -4.43
C PRO A 119 -10.46 -2.74 -3.56
N ASN A 120 -11.12 -1.86 -2.83
CA ASN A 120 -12.44 -2.17 -2.29
C ASN A 120 -13.52 -1.78 -3.33
N SER A 121 -14.79 -2.10 -3.03
CA SER A 121 -15.92 -1.81 -3.93
C SER A 121 -16.07 -0.31 -4.27
N LEU A 122 -15.64 0.59 -3.39
CA LEU A 122 -15.70 2.05 -3.61
C LEU A 122 -14.60 2.52 -4.57
N SER A 123 -13.39 1.98 -4.45
CA SER A 123 -12.24 2.42 -5.25
C SER A 123 -12.14 1.70 -6.61
N HIS A 124 -12.60 0.44 -6.69
CA HIS A 124 -12.44 -0.42 -7.87
C HIS A 124 -12.89 0.25 -9.17
N ARG A 125 -14.15 0.69 -9.23
CA ARG A 125 -14.72 1.34 -10.42
C ARG A 125 -13.90 2.56 -10.86
N ARG A 126 -13.36 3.32 -9.90
CA ARG A 126 -12.60 4.55 -10.17
C ARG A 126 -11.21 4.25 -10.73
N VAL A 127 -10.50 3.30 -10.13
CA VAL A 127 -9.13 2.95 -10.57
C VAL A 127 -9.13 2.27 -11.94
N VAL A 128 -10.13 1.43 -12.22
CA VAL A 128 -10.30 0.82 -13.55
C VAL A 128 -10.62 1.89 -14.60
N LYS A 129 -11.65 2.71 -14.34
CA LYS A 129 -12.12 3.69 -15.33
C LYS A 129 -11.13 4.82 -15.60
N ASP A 130 -10.46 5.33 -14.57
CA ASP A 130 -9.73 6.60 -14.68
C ASP A 130 -8.21 6.47 -14.56
N LEU A 131 -7.72 5.32 -14.08
CA LEU A 131 -6.29 5.02 -13.92
C LEU A 131 -5.86 3.80 -14.73
N ASN A 132 -6.75 3.26 -15.57
CA ASN A 132 -6.49 2.16 -16.50
C ASN A 132 -6.00 0.87 -15.81
N PHE A 133 -6.40 0.65 -14.55
CA PHE A 133 -6.20 -0.66 -13.94
C PHE A 133 -7.02 -1.71 -14.69
N ILE A 134 -6.45 -2.90 -14.83
CA ILE A 134 -7.14 -4.08 -15.32
C ILE A 134 -7.34 -5.07 -14.18
N ASP A 135 -8.47 -5.76 -14.18
CA ASP A 135 -8.69 -6.86 -13.26
C ASP A 135 -7.81 -8.04 -13.68
N MET A 136 -6.84 -8.40 -12.84
CA MET A 136 -5.93 -9.51 -13.11
C MET A 136 -6.59 -10.85 -12.78
N HIS A 137 -6.95 -11.06 -11.52
CA HIS A 137 -7.63 -12.27 -11.04
C HIS A 137 -8.18 -12.06 -9.62
N GLU A 138 -9.19 -12.85 -9.26
CA GLU A 138 -9.58 -13.04 -7.87
C GLU A 138 -8.48 -13.79 -7.11
N VAL A 139 -8.23 -13.40 -5.86
CA VAL A 139 -7.33 -14.14 -4.96
C VAL A 139 -8.15 -15.21 -4.23
N PRO A 140 -8.00 -16.51 -4.55
CA PRO A 140 -8.78 -17.55 -3.91
C PRO A 140 -8.41 -17.67 -2.42
N MET A 141 -9.43 -17.71 -1.57
CA MET A 141 -9.25 -18.01 -0.14
C MET A 141 -9.53 -19.49 0.11
N PHE A 142 -8.47 -20.29 0.23
CA PHE A 142 -8.59 -21.69 0.63
C PHE A 142 -8.73 -21.81 2.14
N ARG A 143 -9.55 -22.77 2.60
CA ARG A 143 -9.73 -23.07 4.02
C ARG A 143 -9.66 -24.58 4.22
N LEU A 144 -8.90 -25.02 5.21
CA LEU A 144 -8.85 -26.41 5.65
C LEU A 144 -9.49 -26.50 7.04
N SER A 145 -10.50 -27.34 7.19
CA SER A 145 -11.07 -27.62 8.51
C SER A 145 -10.13 -28.54 9.29
N MET A 146 -9.70 -28.11 10.47
CA MET A 146 -8.85 -28.91 11.36
C MET A 146 -9.64 -29.94 12.19
N ASN A 147 -10.95 -30.11 11.95
CA ASN A 147 -11.77 -31.08 12.67
C ASN A 147 -11.44 -32.53 12.29
N ALA A 148 -10.84 -32.74 11.12
CA ALA A 148 -10.16 -33.99 10.83
C ALA A 148 -8.79 -33.94 11.50
N VAL A 149 -8.48 -34.92 12.35
CA VAL A 149 -7.17 -35.07 12.99
C VAL A 149 -6.11 -35.18 11.91
N ILE A 150 -5.49 -34.05 11.54
CA ILE A 150 -4.26 -34.06 10.77
C ILE A 150 -3.22 -34.50 11.78
N ALA A 151 -2.73 -35.73 11.65
CA ALA A 151 -1.56 -36.16 12.41
C ALA A 151 -0.41 -35.24 12.01
N LEU A 152 -0.11 -34.25 12.84
CA LEU A 152 1.04 -33.40 12.65
C LEU A 152 2.29 -34.29 12.77
N PRO A 153 3.27 -34.15 11.88
CA PRO A 153 4.51 -34.88 12.02
C PRO A 153 5.15 -34.54 13.37
N ILE A 154 5.78 -35.55 13.99
CA ILE A 154 6.63 -35.29 15.17
C ILE A 154 7.70 -34.29 14.72
N LEU A 155 7.73 -33.12 15.35
CA LEU A 155 8.69 -32.08 15.03
C LEU A 155 10.10 -32.64 15.24
N SER A 156 10.93 -32.60 14.19
CA SER A 156 12.36 -32.91 14.33
C SER A 156 13.03 -31.82 15.16
N GLY A 157 14.23 -32.08 15.70
CA GLY A 157 14.96 -31.10 16.52
C GLY A 157 15.27 -29.76 15.85
N ASN A 158 15.07 -29.65 14.53
CA ASN A 158 15.28 -28.44 13.74
C ASN A 158 13.98 -27.67 13.45
N ILE A 159 12.83 -28.11 13.99
CA ILE A 159 11.54 -27.44 13.81
C ILE A 159 11.02 -27.02 15.18
N MET A 160 10.68 -25.74 15.33
CA MET A 160 10.14 -25.15 16.55
C MET A 160 8.82 -24.48 16.23
N GLU A 161 7.83 -24.66 17.10
CA GLU A 161 6.56 -23.94 17.02
C GLU A 161 6.74 -22.51 17.55
N LEU A 162 6.22 -21.53 16.80
CA LEU A 162 6.23 -20.12 17.17
C LEU A 162 4.79 -19.62 17.26
N GLU A 163 4.43 -18.97 18.36
CA GLU A 163 3.10 -18.37 18.50
C GLU A 163 2.92 -17.12 17.61
N GLY A 164 4.02 -16.55 17.11
CA GLY A 164 3.99 -15.40 16.22
C GLY A 164 5.36 -15.01 15.70
N PHE A 165 5.36 -14.02 14.80
CA PHE A 165 6.60 -13.38 14.34
C PHE A 165 7.18 -12.51 15.47
N ASP A 166 8.48 -12.69 15.74
CA ASP A 166 9.25 -11.90 16.72
C ASP A 166 10.64 -11.55 16.17
N HIS A 167 11.51 -11.00 17.03
CA HIS A 167 12.87 -10.57 16.69
C HIS A 167 13.70 -11.61 15.94
N ARG A 168 13.42 -12.91 16.11
CA ARG A 168 14.16 -13.99 15.43
C ARG A 168 13.99 -13.93 13.92
N PHE A 169 12.83 -13.47 13.43
CA PHE A 169 12.61 -13.25 12.00
C PHE A 169 13.41 -12.07 11.47
N ASP A 170 13.48 -10.98 12.25
CA ASP A 170 14.29 -9.82 11.88
C ASP A 170 15.78 -10.19 11.87
N ASP A 171 16.23 -11.00 12.82
CA ASP A 171 17.61 -11.48 12.88
C ASP A 171 17.93 -12.44 11.75
N LEU A 172 17.01 -13.36 11.40
CA LEU A 172 17.13 -14.20 10.22
C LEU A 172 17.22 -13.34 8.95
N TRP A 173 16.32 -12.35 8.80
CA TRP A 173 16.35 -11.44 7.66
C TRP A 173 17.68 -10.69 7.55
N LYS A 174 18.22 -10.17 8.66
CA LYS A 174 19.55 -9.52 8.68
C LYS A 174 20.68 -10.46 8.24
N GLN A 175 20.56 -11.76 8.50
CA GLN A 175 21.56 -12.76 8.10
C GLN A 175 21.48 -13.16 6.63
N VAL A 176 20.31 -13.04 5.99
CA VAL A 176 20.06 -13.58 4.64
C VAL A 176 19.76 -12.53 3.57
N ARG A 177 19.68 -11.23 3.92
CA ARG A 177 19.31 -10.18 2.96
C ARG A 177 20.41 -9.77 1.97
N ASP A 178 21.55 -10.45 1.99
CA ASP A 178 22.68 -10.21 1.07
C ASP A 178 22.34 -10.63 -0.37
#